data_AF-A0A378MYA0-F1
#
_entry.id   AF-A0A378MYA0-F1
#
_cell.length_a   1.000
_cell.length_b   1.000
_cell.length_c   1.000
_cell.angle_alpha   90.00
_cell.angle_beta   90.00
_cell.angle_gamma   90.00
#
_symmetry.space_group_name_H-M   'P 1'
#
loop_
_entity.id
_entity.type
_entity.pdbx_description
1 polymer ?
#
loop_
_entity_poly.entity_id
_entity_poly.type
_entity_poly.pdbx_seq_one_letter_code
_entity_poly.pdbx_strand_id
1 'polypeptide(L)'
;MILPLLGSAIVGLLMIYVINPPVKALMDALVEWLNTMGQTNAIILGIILGAMMCTDMGGPVNKAAYTFGVGLIASQQYMPMAAVMAAGMVPPIGMAIATLIARSKFNTNQRDAGKASFVLGLCFISEGHYRSWRQTLCV
;
A
#
# COMPACT_ATOMS: atom_id res chain seq x y z
N MET A 1 6.10 -15.61 29.50
CA MET A 1 5.23 -14.78 28.64
C MET A 1 4.80 -13.44 29.25
N ILE A 2 5.26 -13.08 30.45
CA ILE A 2 4.97 -11.79 31.11
C ILE A 2 5.81 -10.62 30.56
N LEU A 3 7.10 -10.86 30.25
CA LEU A 3 8.00 -9.87 29.64
C LEU A 3 7.50 -9.30 28.30
N PRO A 4 7.05 -10.12 27.31
CA PRO A 4 6.52 -9.58 26.06
C PRO A 4 5.20 -8.81 26.26
N LEU A 5 4.39 -9.17 27.26
CA LEU A 5 3.12 -8.51 27.57
C LEU A 5 3.32 -7.12 28.19
N LEU A 6 4.28 -7.00 29.12
CA LEU A 6 4.71 -5.72 29.69
C LEU A 6 5.40 -4.83 28.65
N GLY A 7 6.24 -5.42 27.78
CA GLY A 7 6.88 -4.70 26.69
C GLY A 7 5.87 -4.10 25.71
N SER A 8 4.88 -4.88 25.26
CA SER A 8 3.81 -4.37 24.38
C SER A 8 2.91 -3.36 25.08
N ALA A 9 2.65 -3.51 26.39
CA ALA A 9 1.84 -2.57 27.14
C ALA A 9 2.52 -1.20 27.28
N ILE A 10 3.83 -1.16 27.59
CA ILE A 10 4.59 0.08 27.72
C ILE A 10 4.72 0.79 26.37
N VAL A 11 5.08 0.04 25.31
CA VAL A 11 5.21 0.60 23.95
C VAL A 11 3.85 1.06 23.42
N GLY A 12 2.78 0.29 23.68
CA GLY A 12 1.42 0.65 23.31
C GLY A 12 0.94 1.93 24.00
N LEU A 13 1.17 2.06 25.31
CA LEU A 13 0.86 3.28 26.06
C LEU A 13 1.67 4.49 25.57
N LEU A 14 2.98 4.31 25.33
CA LEU A 14 3.83 5.36 24.76
C LEU A 14 3.34 5.83 23.38
N MET A 15 2.95 4.90 22.51
CA MET A 15 2.40 5.22 21.20
C MET A 15 1.12 6.04 21.30
N ILE A 16 0.20 5.66 22.19
CA ILE A 16 -1.08 6.35 22.38
C ILE A 16 -0.89 7.77 22.93
N TYR A 17 -0.02 7.95 23.92
CA TYR A 17 0.07 9.22 24.65
C TYR A 17 1.10 10.20 24.09
N VAL A 18 2.21 9.73 23.51
CA VAL A 18 3.31 10.60 23.07
C VAL A 18 3.32 10.79 21.55
N ILE A 19 3.06 9.72 20.79
CA ILE A 19 3.22 9.73 19.33
C ILE A 19 1.89 10.03 18.62
N ASN A 20 0.77 9.54 19.13
CA ASN A 20 -0.54 9.76 18.51
C ASN A 20 -0.95 11.25 18.41
N PRO A 21 -0.71 12.12 19.43
CA PRO A 21 -1.10 13.53 19.36
C PRO A 21 -0.46 14.33 18.20
N PRO A 22 0.88 14.32 17.99
CA PRO A 22 1.49 15.06 16.88
C PRO A 22 1.11 14.47 15.51
N VAL A 23 0.93 13.15 15.42
CA VAL A 23 0.48 12.49 14.19
C VAL A 23 -0.96 12.91 13.86
N LYS A 24 -1.86 12.91 14.84
CA LYS A 24 -3.24 13.35 14.65
C LYS A 24 -3.32 14.83 14.26
N ALA A 25 -2.55 15.70 14.90
CA ALA A 25 -2.53 17.12 14.57
C ALA A 25 -2.08 17.39 13.11
N LEU A 26 -1.05 16.66 12.64
CA LEU A 26 -0.61 16.74 11.24
C LEU A 26 -1.69 16.23 10.27
N MET A 27 -2.36 15.13 10.62
CA MET A 27 -3.43 14.56 9.79
C MET A 27 -4.65 15.47 9.73
N ASP A 28 -5.07 16.04 10.86
CA ASP A 28 -6.19 16.97 10.92
C ASP A 28 -5.89 18.25 10.11
N ALA A 29 -4.67 18.79 10.20
CA ALA A 29 -4.24 19.93 9.39
C ALA A 29 -4.26 19.63 7.88
N LEU A 30 -3.86 18.42 7.48
CA LEU A 30 -3.93 17.95 6.10
C LEU A 30 -5.37 17.76 5.61
N VAL A 31 -6.24 17.19 6.46
CA VAL A 31 -7.67 17.00 6.16
C VAL A 31 -8.38 18.35 6.07
N GLU A 32 -8.06 19.30 6.93
CA GLU A 32 -8.62 20.65 6.91
C GLU A 32 -8.12 21.43 5.68
N TRP A 33 -6.85 21.29 5.32
CA TRP A 33 -6.31 21.79 4.05
C TRP A 33 -7.01 21.16 2.82
N LEU A 34 -7.38 19.88 2.88
CA LEU A 34 -8.15 19.22 1.83
C LEU A 34 -9.59 19.72 1.75
N ASN A 35 -10.26 19.82 2.90
CA ASN A 35 -11.65 20.25 2.99
C ASN A 35 -11.80 21.70 2.57
N THR A 36 -10.79 22.55 2.82
CA THR A 36 -10.76 23.94 2.37
C THR A 36 -10.52 24.10 0.85
N MET A 37 -10.10 23.05 0.14
CA MET A 37 -9.80 23.11 -1.31
C MET A 37 -10.75 22.27 -2.21
N GLY A 38 -11.73 21.55 -1.65
CA GLY A 38 -12.81 20.90 -2.42
C GLY A 38 -12.51 19.48 -2.95
N GLN A 39 -13.57 18.80 -3.43
CA GLN A 39 -13.57 17.37 -3.81
C GLN A 39 -12.52 16.98 -4.86
N THR A 40 -12.11 17.90 -5.74
CA THR A 40 -11.11 17.66 -6.79
C THR A 40 -9.74 17.27 -6.21
N ASN A 41 -9.35 17.83 -5.07
CA ASN A 41 -8.07 17.51 -4.44
C ASN A 41 -8.04 16.11 -3.82
N ALA A 42 -9.18 15.57 -3.36
CA ALA A 42 -9.25 14.19 -2.87
C ALA A 42 -8.90 13.18 -3.96
N ILE A 43 -9.28 13.46 -5.21
CA ILE A 43 -8.91 12.66 -6.38
C ILE A 43 -7.42 12.77 -6.67
N ILE A 44 -6.87 14.00 -6.66
CA ILE A 44 -5.42 14.23 -6.87
C ILE A 44 -4.59 13.52 -5.80
N LEU A 45 -5.03 13.56 -4.54
CA LEU A 45 -4.35 12.88 -3.44
C LEU A 45 -4.43 11.36 -3.58
N GLY A 46 -5.58 10.82 -4.03
CA GLY A 46 -5.72 9.41 -4.38
C GLY A 46 -4.77 8.99 -5.51
N ILE A 47 -4.59 9.84 -6.53
CA ILE A 47 -3.66 9.58 -7.64
C ILE A 47 -2.21 9.58 -7.14
N ILE A 48 -1.81 10.55 -6.32
CA ILE A 48 -0.44 10.63 -5.77
C ILE A 48 -0.17 9.42 -4.86
N LEU A 49 -1.07 9.09 -3.95
CA LEU A 49 -0.93 7.93 -3.06
C LEU A 49 -0.92 6.62 -3.84
N GLY A 50 -1.75 6.51 -4.88
CA GLY A 50 -1.74 5.36 -5.77
C GLY A 50 -0.44 5.23 -6.56
N ALA A 51 0.12 6.35 -7.04
CA ALA A 51 1.43 6.35 -7.68
C ALA A 51 2.56 5.95 -6.71
N MET A 52 2.49 6.38 -5.45
CA MET A 52 3.42 5.95 -4.40
C MET A 52 3.31 4.46 -4.06
N MET A 53 2.11 3.88 -4.10
CA MET A 53 1.92 2.44 -3.95
C MET A 53 2.58 1.64 -5.08
N CYS A 54 2.47 2.14 -6.30
CA CYS A 54 2.95 1.43 -7.49
C CYS A 54 4.45 1.61 -7.78
N THR A 55 5.14 2.56 -7.15
CA THR A 55 6.54 2.88 -7.49
C THR A 55 7.54 1.87 -6.96
N ASP A 56 7.33 1.37 -5.74
CA ASP A 56 8.36 0.58 -5.04
C ASP A 56 7.87 -0.80 -4.57
N MET A 57 6.67 -1.23 -5.00
CA MET A 57 6.14 -2.61 -4.88
C MET A 57 6.38 -3.30 -3.53
N GLY A 58 6.33 -2.55 -2.41
CA GLY A 58 6.59 -3.04 -1.05
C GLY A 58 7.80 -2.45 -0.32
N GLY A 59 8.62 -1.61 -0.97
CA GLY A 59 9.72 -0.90 -0.33
C GLY A 59 9.29 0.32 0.52
N PRO A 60 10.24 1.17 0.98
CA PRO A 60 9.97 2.26 1.92
C PRO A 60 8.89 3.25 1.46
N VAL A 61 8.79 3.53 0.16
CA VAL A 61 7.79 4.47 -0.38
C VAL A 61 6.36 3.90 -0.24
N ASN A 62 6.18 2.62 -0.56
CA ASN A 62 4.91 1.93 -0.39
C ASN A 62 4.50 1.86 1.09
N LYS A 63 5.44 1.55 1.99
CA LYS A 63 5.16 1.51 3.43
C LYS A 63 4.78 2.89 3.97
N ALA A 64 5.46 3.96 3.55
CA ALA A 64 5.13 5.33 3.94
C ALA A 64 3.71 5.73 3.49
N ALA A 65 3.34 5.44 2.24
CA ALA A 65 1.99 5.72 1.74
C ALA A 65 0.91 4.88 2.44
N TYR A 66 1.22 3.63 2.83
CA TYR A 66 0.29 2.80 3.62
C TYR A 66 0.08 3.37 5.03
N THR A 67 1.16 3.74 5.71
CA THR A 67 1.10 4.37 7.04
C THR A 67 0.35 5.69 7.00
N PHE A 68 0.49 6.47 5.91
CA PHE A 68 -0.30 7.68 5.68
C PHE A 68 -1.80 7.37 5.56
N GLY A 69 -2.17 6.38 4.74
CA GLY A 69 -3.56 5.93 4.61
C GLY A 69 -4.17 5.45 5.93
N VAL A 70 -3.42 4.66 6.70
CA VAL A 70 -3.84 4.19 8.04
C VAL A 70 -3.96 5.36 9.03
N GLY A 71 -3.05 6.33 8.97
CA GLY A 71 -3.11 7.55 9.80
C GLY A 71 -4.38 8.36 9.56
N LEU A 72 -4.87 8.41 8.31
CA LEU A 72 -6.09 9.12 7.96
C LEU A 72 -7.38 8.41 8.43
N ILE A 73 -7.32 7.11 8.72
CA ILE A 73 -8.44 6.39 9.36
C ILE A 73 -8.70 6.97 10.76
N ALA A 74 -7.65 7.38 11.48
CA ALA A 74 -7.79 7.98 12.81
C ALA A 74 -8.55 9.32 12.77
N SER A 75 -8.53 10.02 11.63
CA SER A 75 -9.30 11.24 11.36
C SER A 75 -10.63 10.98 10.64
N GLN A 76 -11.12 9.73 10.64
CA GLN A 76 -12.36 9.27 9.99
C GLN A 76 -12.43 9.48 8.46
N GLN A 77 -11.28 9.63 7.80
CA GLN A 77 -11.21 9.85 6.36
C GLN A 77 -10.85 8.55 5.63
N TYR A 78 -11.86 7.85 5.12
CA TYR A 78 -11.69 6.51 4.52
C TYR A 78 -11.33 6.52 3.03
N MET A 79 -11.61 7.62 2.33
CA MET A 79 -11.38 7.74 0.88
C MET A 79 -9.90 7.51 0.47
N PRO A 80 -8.90 8.09 1.15
CA PRO A 80 -7.49 7.89 0.82
C PRO A 80 -7.02 6.45 1.09
N MET A 81 -7.55 5.82 2.14
CA MET A 81 -7.25 4.42 2.43
C MET A 81 -7.84 3.49 1.36
N ALA A 82 -9.07 3.74 0.92
CA ALA A 82 -9.67 2.99 -0.19
C ALA A 82 -8.85 3.11 -1.48
N ALA A 83 -8.33 4.32 -1.78
CA ALA A 83 -7.44 4.54 -2.92
C ALA A 83 -6.11 3.76 -2.80
N VAL A 84 -5.51 3.74 -1.61
CA VAL A 84 -4.29 2.98 -1.31
C VAL A 84 -4.50 1.47 -1.49
N MET A 85 -5.61 0.91 -0.99
CA MET A 85 -5.94 -0.50 -1.21
C MET A 85 -6.26 -0.82 -2.67
N ALA A 86 -7.02 0.05 -3.36
CA ALA A 86 -7.28 -0.16 -4.78
C ALA A 86 -5.98 -0.15 -5.59
N ALA A 87 -5.09 0.82 -5.32
CA ALA A 87 -3.82 0.95 -6.01
C ALA A 87 -2.85 -0.21 -5.73
N GLY A 88 -2.79 -0.72 -4.50
CA GLY A 88 -1.90 -1.85 -4.17
C GLY A 88 -2.25 -3.16 -4.91
N MET A 89 -3.50 -3.32 -5.35
CA MET A 89 -3.93 -4.47 -6.17
C MET A 89 -3.61 -4.31 -7.66
N VAL A 90 -3.38 -3.08 -8.14
CA VAL A 90 -3.17 -2.79 -9.58
C VAL A 90 -1.93 -3.49 -10.15
N PRO A 91 -0.75 -3.48 -9.51
CA PRO A 91 0.43 -4.15 -10.06
C PRO A 91 0.33 -5.66 -10.27
N PRO A 92 -0.10 -6.48 -9.28
CA PRO A 92 -0.18 -7.92 -9.49
C PRO A 92 -1.26 -8.30 -10.50
N ILE A 93 -2.38 -7.59 -10.52
CA ILE A 93 -3.45 -7.79 -11.50
C ILE A 93 -2.97 -7.38 -12.91
N GLY A 94 -2.28 -6.24 -13.03
CA GLY A 94 -1.70 -5.79 -14.29
C GLY A 94 -0.69 -6.79 -14.86
N MET A 95 0.15 -7.37 -14.00
CA MET A 95 1.09 -8.43 -14.39
C MET A 95 0.38 -9.72 -14.80
N ALA A 96 -0.64 -10.16 -14.06
CA ALA A 96 -1.44 -11.32 -14.43
C ALA A 96 -2.08 -11.12 -15.82
N ILE A 97 -2.69 -9.95 -16.06
CA ILE A 97 -3.29 -9.61 -17.35
C ILE A 97 -2.23 -9.56 -18.46
N ALA A 98 -1.05 -8.98 -18.20
CA ALA A 98 0.05 -8.93 -19.17
C ALA A 98 0.47 -10.34 -19.62
N THR A 99 0.58 -11.30 -18.69
CA THR A 99 0.93 -12.69 -19.02
C THR A 99 -0.16 -13.44 -19.80
N LEU A 100 -1.42 -13.05 -19.65
CA LEU A 100 -2.56 -13.61 -20.40
C LEU A 100 -2.63 -13.06 -21.83
N ILE A 101 -2.43 -11.74 -21.99
CA ILE A 101 -2.53 -11.06 -23.30
C ILE A 101 -1.27 -11.30 -24.14
N ALA A 102 -0.08 -11.02 -23.60
CA ALA A 102 1.18 -11.14 -24.32
C ALA A 102 1.82 -12.53 -24.12
N ARG A 103 0.98 -13.56 -24.13
CA ARG A 103 1.33 -14.95 -23.80
C ARG A 103 2.47 -15.53 -24.65
N SER A 104 2.68 -15.00 -25.86
CA SER A 104 3.73 -15.43 -26.80
C SER A 104 5.10 -14.83 -26.50
N LYS A 105 5.17 -13.75 -25.72
CA LYS A 105 6.43 -13.10 -25.30
C LYS A 105 7.00 -13.67 -24.00
N PHE A 106 6.24 -14.50 -23.29
CA PHE A 106 6.61 -14.99 -21.96
C PHE A 106 6.83 -16.51 -21.94
N ASN A 107 7.84 -16.95 -21.19
CA ASN A 107 8.17 -18.36 -21.00
C ASN A 107 7.10 -19.06 -20.12
N THR A 108 7.05 -20.39 -20.15
CA THR A 108 6.12 -21.20 -19.33
C THR A 108 6.22 -20.86 -17.85
N ASN A 109 7.45 -20.71 -17.32
CA ASN A 109 7.68 -20.29 -15.93
C ASN A 109 7.07 -18.91 -15.62
N GLN A 110 7.13 -17.95 -16.55
CA GLN A 110 6.58 -16.60 -16.36
C GLN A 110 5.05 -16.59 -16.41
N ARG A 111 4.45 -17.50 -17.20
CA ARG A 111 3.00 -17.63 -17.32
C ARG A 111 2.40 -18.30 -16.08
N ASP A 112 3.10 -19.26 -15.48
CA ASP A 112 2.67 -19.86 -14.22
C ASP A 112 2.86 -18.89 -13.04
N ALA A 113 3.93 -18.10 -13.04
CA ALA A 113 4.08 -16.99 -12.10
C ALA A 113 2.94 -15.96 -12.23
N GLY A 114 2.52 -15.62 -13.46
CA GLY A 114 1.39 -14.71 -13.71
C GLY A 114 0.06 -15.19 -13.13
N LYS A 115 -0.23 -16.50 -13.19
CA LYS A 115 -1.42 -17.10 -12.56
C LYS A 115 -1.35 -17.03 -11.03
N ALA A 116 -0.18 -17.29 -10.45
CA ALA A 116 0.03 -17.16 -9.01
C ALA A 116 -0.12 -15.69 -8.54
N SER A 117 0.38 -14.74 -9.33
CA SER A 117 0.23 -13.30 -9.07
C SER A 117 -1.23 -12.83 -9.04
N PHE A 118 -2.11 -13.46 -9.81
CA PHE A 118 -3.53 -13.14 -9.79
C PHE A 118 -4.17 -13.44 -8.43
N VAL A 119 -3.87 -14.62 -7.87
CA VAL A 119 -4.38 -15.05 -6.56
C VAL A 119 -3.75 -14.22 -5.43
N LEU A 120 -2.44 -13.98 -5.50
CA LEU A 120 -1.73 -13.16 -4.51
C LEU A 120 -2.11 -11.68 -4.56
N GLY A 121 -2.44 -11.16 -5.75
CA GLY A 121 -2.98 -9.81 -5.93
C GLY A 121 -4.35 -9.63 -5.31
N LEU A 122 -5.22 -10.66 -5.37
CA LEU A 122 -6.51 -10.67 -4.67
C LEU A 122 -6.34 -10.68 -3.15
N CYS A 123 -5.26 -11.27 -2.64
CA CYS A 123 -4.94 -11.29 -1.21
C CYS A 123 -4.17 -10.05 -0.71
N PHE A 124 -3.94 -9.04 -1.56
CA PHE A 124 -3.18 -7.83 -1.22
C PHE A 124 -1.71 -8.10 -0.82
N ILE A 125 -1.10 -9.17 -1.36
CA ILE A 125 0.29 -9.54 -1.06
C ILE A 125 1.17 -9.16 -2.26
N SER A 126 1.74 -7.94 -2.27
CA SER A 126 2.63 -7.49 -3.37
C SER A 126 4.01 -8.16 -3.40
N GLU A 127 4.45 -8.80 -2.30
CA GLU A 127 5.82 -9.31 -2.15
C GLU A 127 6.10 -10.64 -2.88
N GLY A 128 5.08 -11.46 -3.15
CA GLY A 128 5.27 -12.82 -3.71
C GLY A 128 5.72 -12.86 -5.17
N HIS A 129 5.44 -11.80 -5.94
CA HIS A 129 5.62 -11.76 -7.39
C HIS A 129 6.99 -11.23 -7.79
N TYR A 130 7.52 -10.30 -7.00
CA TYR A 130 8.74 -9.57 -7.32
C TYR A 130 9.97 -10.48 -7.33
N ARG A 131 10.01 -11.47 -6.43
CA ARG A 131 11.13 -12.43 -6.35
C ARG A 131 11.20 -13.35 -7.57
N SER A 132 10.06 -13.71 -8.16
CA SER A 132 10.02 -14.53 -9.39
C SER A 132 10.34 -13.73 -10.65
N TRP A 133 9.92 -12.46 -10.73
CA TRP A 133 10.13 -11.62 -11.92
C TRP A 133 11.50 -10.92 -11.96
N ARG A 134 12.06 -10.51 -10.82
CA ARG A 134 13.42 -9.92 -10.74
C ARG A 134 14.51 -10.91 -11.18
N GLN A 135 14.30 -12.21 -11.00
CA GLN A 135 15.21 -13.25 -11.51
C GLN A 135 15.11 -13.46 -13.03
N THR A 136 14.03 -13.03 -13.68
CA THR A 136 13.83 -13.27 -15.12
C THR A 136 14.08 -12.03 -15.99
N LEU A 137 14.13 -10.83 -15.39
CA LEU A 137 14.47 -9.55 -16.07
C LEU A 137 15.95 -9.15 -15.96
N CYS A 138 16.74 -9.84 -15.12
CA CYS A 138 18.20 -9.66 -15.02
C CYS A 138 18.99 -10.68 -15.87
N VAL A 139 18.36 -11.25 -16.90
CA VAL A 139 19.03 -12.01 -17.97
C VAL A 139 18.67 -11.38 -19.30
#